data_AF-A0A7V8FKB2-F1
#
_entry.id   AF-A0A7V8FKB2-F1
#
_cell.length_a   1.000
_cell.length_b   1.000
_cell.length_c   1.000
_cell.angle_alpha   90.00
_cell.angle_beta   90.00
_cell.angle_gamma   90.00
#
_symmetry.space_group_name_H-M   'P 1'
#
loop_
_entity.id
_entity.type
_entity.pdbx_description
1 polymer ?
#
loop_
_entity_poly.entity_id
_entity_poly.type
_entity_poly.pdbx_seq_one_letter_code
_entity_poly.pdbx_strand_id
1 'polypeptide(L)'
;MEREPAPDPHAHAHAALERVRREGHWWWLQARHTRRIWRWALVAAVLVFVALVLLRRPLADWFWSEPQIEQLLAEGDQALAAGRLSEADGSGARERYQAVLALDGDRQQAREGLARTGDAALRQARAQLQAGELDATARALALARELQVPQAEADAVARALRERRAAGAGIGALLLQAQRALLAGHLDDGEDSALPLFQRILGLQPDHLGALEGREDALSDLLQRARGEAAHGELVSAAAKLQRARQFDAGHADLPASEEQLARAVERRQQQGQRELRRQQLDLAADSFQAVLAISPEDPAAQRGRDRVVQALLARAQRAAEDFQFAAAERDIERASALGATNAAVQQAQQRLQRAQQAEQALAQPAATPAQRERQLQRLLQRIARAEQVGHWISPPGQSAFDALREAQALAPRDRRVKQAGARLLPAARRCFEDNLRQNRVQGAGACLQAWQTLSPTDATLGTARRRLAERWLAIGSERLGNGDLGFATQAAEHARALQPQLAELPAFEERLRWAGGRQD
;
A
#
# COMPACT_ATOMS: atom_id res chain seq x y z
N MET A 1 -48.09 -174.78 5.67
CA MET A 1 -47.60 -175.67 4.60
C MET A 1 -47.87 -174.93 3.29
N GLU A 2 -46.92 -174.53 2.46
CA GLU A 2 -45.50 -174.87 2.28
C GLU A 2 -44.77 -173.71 1.56
N ARG A 3 -43.50 -173.54 1.94
CA ARG A 3 -42.27 -173.29 1.13
C ARG A 3 -42.13 -172.02 0.24
N GLU A 4 -41.15 -171.20 0.61
CA GLU A 4 -40.36 -170.30 -0.25
C GLU A 4 -39.61 -171.04 -1.37
N PRO A 5 -39.14 -170.30 -2.39
CA PRO A 5 -37.68 -170.19 -2.55
C PRO A 5 -37.16 -168.79 -3.00
N ALA A 6 -36.07 -168.38 -2.33
CA ALA A 6 -34.75 -167.87 -2.78
C ALA A 6 -34.54 -166.81 -3.93
N PRO A 7 -33.45 -166.01 -3.85
CA PRO A 7 -33.24 -164.74 -4.56
C PRO A 7 -32.27 -164.84 -5.76
N ASP A 8 -32.16 -163.78 -6.59
CA ASP A 8 -31.15 -163.68 -7.66
C ASP A 8 -30.37 -162.32 -7.64
N PRO A 9 -29.02 -162.33 -7.57
CA PRO A 9 -28.17 -161.16 -7.46
C PRO A 9 -27.45 -160.84 -8.78
N HIS A 10 -27.96 -159.85 -9.53
CA HIS A 10 -27.21 -159.20 -10.61
C HIS A 10 -27.36 -157.68 -10.47
N ALA A 11 -26.46 -157.06 -9.72
CA ALA A 11 -25.19 -156.55 -10.24
C ALA A 11 -25.35 -155.13 -10.80
N HIS A 12 -25.02 -154.19 -9.93
CA HIS A 12 -24.77 -152.76 -10.13
C HIS A 12 -23.70 -152.44 -11.18
N ALA A 13 -23.74 -153.02 -12.38
CA ALA A 13 -22.67 -152.87 -13.36
C ALA A 13 -23.15 -152.65 -14.80
N HIS A 14 -24.27 -151.95 -14.97
CA HIS A 14 -24.51 -151.15 -16.18
C HIS A 14 -24.69 -149.68 -15.80
N ALA A 15 -23.68 -149.20 -15.06
CA ALA A 15 -23.33 -147.80 -15.03
C ALA A 15 -23.17 -147.30 -16.47
N ALA A 16 -23.70 -146.10 -16.69
CA ALA A 16 -23.11 -145.10 -17.57
C ALA A 16 -22.70 -145.61 -18.96
N LEU A 17 -23.64 -145.65 -19.91
CA LEU A 17 -23.48 -145.18 -21.31
C LEU A 17 -24.70 -145.51 -22.20
N GLU A 18 -25.88 -145.03 -21.84
CA GLU A 18 -26.98 -144.70 -22.79
C GLU A 18 -27.42 -143.25 -22.52
N ARG A 19 -26.55 -142.26 -22.62
CA ARG A 19 -26.30 -141.51 -23.86
C ARG A 19 -27.55 -141.42 -24.76
N VAL A 20 -28.30 -140.34 -24.57
CA VAL A 20 -28.87 -139.53 -25.66
C VAL A 20 -29.80 -140.29 -26.63
N ARG A 21 -31.04 -140.59 -26.20
CA ARG A 21 -32.20 -140.73 -27.10
C ARG A 21 -33.52 -140.87 -26.33
N ARG A 22 -34.26 -139.77 -26.20
CA ARG A 22 -35.72 -139.61 -25.92
C ARG A 22 -35.94 -138.11 -25.74
N GLU A 23 -35.84 -137.31 -26.81
CA GLU A 23 -37.00 -136.79 -27.57
C GLU A 23 -38.03 -136.15 -26.62
N GLY A 24 -38.31 -134.84 -26.63
CA GLY A 24 -38.30 -133.90 -27.76
C GLY A 24 -39.71 -133.64 -28.27
N HIS A 25 -40.64 -133.25 -27.41
CA HIS A 25 -41.97 -132.73 -27.74
C HIS A 25 -42.47 -131.99 -26.48
N TRP A 26 -42.47 -130.66 -26.40
CA TRP A 26 -43.72 -129.88 -26.51
C TRP A 26 -43.46 -128.36 -26.65
N TRP A 27 -42.40 -127.99 -27.39
CA TRP A 27 -42.19 -126.63 -27.88
C TRP A 27 -43.17 -126.34 -29.04
N TRP A 28 -44.48 -126.13 -28.79
CA TRP A 28 -45.45 -125.59 -29.78
C TRP A 28 -46.83 -125.10 -29.23
N LEU A 29 -46.92 -124.58 -28.00
CA LEU A 29 -48.14 -123.86 -27.53
C LEU A 29 -47.87 -122.42 -27.10
N GLN A 30 -47.15 -121.67 -27.94
CA GLN A 30 -47.03 -120.23 -27.86
C GLN A 30 -47.51 -119.58 -29.17
N ALA A 31 -48.81 -119.44 -29.38
CA ALA A 31 -49.32 -118.64 -30.51
C ALA A 31 -50.80 -118.24 -30.41
N ARG A 32 -51.24 -117.47 -29.40
CA ARG A 32 -52.42 -116.57 -29.55
C ARG A 32 -52.64 -115.47 -28.50
N HIS A 33 -51.90 -115.40 -27.39
CA HIS A 33 -52.01 -114.27 -26.43
C HIS A 33 -50.90 -113.19 -26.51
N THR A 34 -49.95 -113.34 -27.44
CA THR A 34 -48.73 -112.50 -27.57
C THR A 34 -48.88 -111.20 -28.38
N ARG A 35 -50.07 -110.86 -28.91
CA ARG A 35 -50.29 -109.62 -29.70
C ARG A 35 -50.66 -108.37 -28.88
N ARG A 36 -51.10 -108.51 -27.62
CA ARG A 36 -51.52 -107.38 -26.78
C ARG A 36 -50.35 -106.74 -26.01
N ILE A 37 -49.40 -107.55 -25.54
CA ILE A 37 -48.26 -107.10 -24.73
C ILE A 37 -47.21 -106.38 -25.61
N TRP A 38 -46.95 -106.87 -26.83
CA TRP A 38 -46.04 -106.22 -27.78
C TRP A 38 -46.53 -104.86 -28.29
N ARG A 39 -47.86 -104.65 -28.38
CA ARG A 39 -48.42 -103.34 -28.72
C ARG A 39 -48.16 -102.30 -27.63
N TRP A 40 -48.29 -102.67 -26.36
CA TRP A 40 -47.98 -101.78 -25.24
C TRP A 40 -46.48 -101.57 -25.04
N ALA A 41 -45.65 -102.59 -25.29
CA ALA A 41 -44.19 -102.45 -25.26
C ALA A 41 -43.68 -101.51 -26.36
N LEU A 42 -44.24 -101.57 -27.57
CA LEU A 42 -43.88 -100.68 -28.67
C LEU A 42 -44.36 -99.24 -28.42
N VAL A 43 -45.57 -99.06 -27.86
CA VAL A 43 -46.06 -97.74 -27.43
C VAL A 43 -45.19 -97.16 -26.32
N ALA A 44 -44.79 -97.96 -25.31
CA ALA A 44 -43.89 -97.52 -24.26
C ALA A 44 -42.49 -97.16 -24.79
N ALA A 45 -41.94 -97.94 -25.73
CA ALA A 45 -40.66 -97.65 -26.37
C ALA A 45 -40.71 -96.37 -27.21
N VAL A 46 -41.79 -96.14 -27.96
CA VAL A 46 -42.01 -94.89 -28.71
C VAL A 46 -42.19 -93.71 -27.75
N LEU A 47 -42.91 -93.87 -26.65
CA LEU A 47 -43.05 -92.84 -25.62
C LEU A 47 -41.72 -92.45 -24.98
N VAL A 48 -40.89 -93.44 -24.65
CA VAL A 48 -39.54 -93.21 -24.10
C VAL A 48 -38.62 -92.56 -25.14
N PHE A 49 -38.69 -92.97 -26.41
CA PHE A 49 -37.92 -92.37 -27.48
C PHE A 49 -38.35 -90.92 -27.76
N VAL A 50 -39.65 -90.64 -27.77
CA VAL A 50 -40.20 -89.29 -27.91
C VAL A 50 -39.86 -88.43 -26.71
N ALA A 51 -39.89 -88.98 -25.49
CA ALA A 51 -39.42 -88.28 -24.28
C ALA A 51 -37.92 -87.95 -24.37
N LEU A 52 -37.07 -88.88 -24.81
CA LEU A 52 -35.64 -88.64 -25.02
C LEU A 52 -35.35 -87.60 -26.12
N VAL A 53 -36.14 -87.57 -27.19
CA VAL A 53 -36.00 -86.59 -28.28
C VAL A 53 -36.49 -85.19 -27.88
N LEU A 54 -37.59 -85.11 -27.11
CA LEU A 54 -38.15 -83.85 -26.61
C LEU A 54 -37.33 -83.26 -25.45
N LEU A 55 -36.75 -84.10 -24.58
CA LEU A 55 -35.86 -83.67 -23.49
C LEU A 55 -34.40 -83.43 -23.93
N ARG A 56 -34.04 -83.71 -25.20
CA ARG A 56 -32.67 -83.48 -25.71
C ARG A 56 -32.23 -82.01 -25.67
N ARG A 57 -33.17 -81.07 -25.85
CA ARG A 57 -32.89 -79.62 -25.85
C ARG A 57 -32.64 -79.04 -24.44
N PRO A 58 -33.48 -79.27 -23.43
CA PRO A 58 -33.24 -78.72 -22.09
C PRO A 58 -32.01 -79.31 -21.37
N LEU A 59 -31.54 -80.50 -21.77
CA LEU A 59 -30.32 -81.10 -21.21
C LEU A 59 -29.02 -80.58 -21.84
N ALA A 60 -29.08 -80.05 -23.07
CA ALA A 60 -27.92 -79.47 -23.75
C ALA A 60 -27.63 -78.03 -23.28
N ASP A 61 -28.68 -77.26 -22.99
CA ASP A 61 -28.60 -75.87 -22.52
C ASP A 61 -28.14 -75.77 -21.06
N TRP A 62 -28.24 -76.85 -20.28
CA TRP A 62 -27.81 -76.89 -18.88
C TRP A 62 -26.30 -77.08 -18.70
N PHE A 63 -25.58 -77.51 -19.75
CA PHE A 63 -24.16 -77.86 -19.67
C PHE A 63 -23.20 -76.77 -20.18
N TRP A 64 -23.69 -75.61 -20.63
CA TRP A 64 -22.87 -74.51 -21.15
C TRP A 64 -23.17 -73.18 -20.45
N SER A 65 -22.17 -72.63 -19.74
CA SER A 65 -22.18 -71.35 -19.01
C SER A 65 -21.92 -70.10 -19.88
N GLU A 66 -21.81 -70.25 -21.20
CA GLU A 66 -21.53 -69.16 -22.15
C GLU A 66 -22.60 -68.04 -22.20
N PRO A 67 -23.94 -68.27 -22.19
CA PRO A 67 -24.91 -67.19 -22.34
C PRO A 67 -24.96 -66.24 -21.12
N GLN A 68 -24.66 -66.75 -19.92
CA GLN A 68 -24.64 -65.94 -18.70
C GLN A 68 -23.41 -65.02 -18.64
N ILE A 69 -22.25 -65.49 -19.12
CA ILE A 69 -21.02 -64.70 -19.19
C ILE A 69 -21.17 -63.56 -20.20
N GLU A 70 -21.70 -63.84 -21.38
CA GLU A 70 -21.95 -62.81 -22.41
C GLU A 70 -22.97 -61.76 -21.94
N GLN A 71 -24.00 -62.16 -21.21
CA GLN A 71 -24.96 -61.22 -20.61
C GLN A 71 -24.29 -60.29 -19.60
N LEU A 72 -23.46 -60.83 -18.68
CA LEU A 72 -22.76 -60.03 -17.68
C LEU A 72 -21.73 -59.07 -18.31
N LEU A 73 -21.06 -59.47 -19.40
CA LEU A 73 -20.16 -58.59 -20.16
C LEU A 73 -20.94 -57.44 -20.80
N ALA A 74 -22.07 -57.71 -21.46
CA ALA A 74 -22.92 -56.68 -22.05
C ALA A 74 -23.49 -55.71 -21.00
N GLU A 75 -23.92 -56.22 -19.85
CA GLU A 75 -24.37 -55.41 -18.71
C GLU A 75 -23.23 -54.54 -18.15
N GLY A 76 -22.00 -55.07 -18.10
CA GLY A 76 -20.80 -54.33 -17.71
C GLY A 76 -20.44 -53.20 -18.68
N ASP A 77 -20.47 -53.45 -19.99
CA ASP A 77 -20.25 -52.43 -21.02
C ASP A 77 -21.33 -51.34 -20.97
N GLN A 78 -22.59 -51.72 -20.72
CA GLN A 78 -23.69 -50.76 -20.54
C GLN A 78 -23.51 -49.92 -19.28
N ALA A 79 -23.11 -50.52 -18.16
CA ALA A 79 -22.84 -49.80 -16.92
C ALA A 79 -21.67 -48.82 -17.07
N LEU A 80 -20.61 -49.24 -17.78
CA LEU A 80 -19.45 -48.40 -18.09
C LEU A 80 -19.84 -47.20 -18.98
N ALA A 81 -20.62 -47.44 -20.05
CA ALA A 81 -21.11 -46.39 -20.93
C ALA A 81 -22.03 -45.40 -20.21
N ALA A 82 -22.80 -45.87 -19.22
CA ALA A 82 -23.64 -45.03 -18.37
C ALA A 82 -22.87 -44.28 -17.28
N GLY A 83 -21.55 -44.49 -17.14
CA GLY A 83 -20.74 -43.89 -16.08
C GLY A 83 -20.94 -44.50 -14.69
N ARG A 84 -21.65 -45.64 -14.59
CA ARG A 84 -21.84 -46.39 -13.33
C ARG A 84 -20.65 -47.31 -13.10
N LEU A 85 -19.55 -46.73 -12.60
CA LEU A 85 -18.27 -47.43 -12.53
C LEU A 85 -18.21 -48.45 -11.37
N SER A 86 -18.80 -48.14 -10.23
CA SER A 86 -18.94 -49.05 -9.08
C SER A 86 -20.16 -48.66 -8.26
N GLU A 87 -21.01 -49.64 -7.95
CA GLU A 87 -22.22 -49.46 -7.16
C GLU A 87 -22.37 -50.60 -6.14
N ALA A 88 -22.83 -50.27 -4.94
CA ALA A 88 -22.97 -51.24 -3.85
C ALA A 88 -24.06 -52.30 -4.11
N ASP A 89 -24.99 -52.02 -5.03
CA ASP A 89 -26.05 -52.94 -5.44
C ASP A 89 -25.60 -54.00 -6.47
N GLY A 90 -24.31 -53.97 -6.87
CA GLY A 90 -23.75 -54.88 -7.87
C GLY A 90 -24.08 -54.51 -9.32
N SER A 91 -24.72 -53.37 -9.57
CA SER A 91 -25.07 -52.90 -10.92
C SER A 91 -23.94 -52.13 -11.63
N GLY A 92 -22.84 -51.86 -10.94
CA GLY A 92 -21.69 -51.14 -11.49
C GLY A 92 -20.83 -51.98 -12.42
N ALA A 93 -20.11 -51.30 -13.31
CA ALA A 93 -19.23 -51.93 -14.30
C ALA A 93 -18.17 -52.82 -13.64
N ARG A 94 -17.55 -52.35 -12.54
CA ARG A 94 -16.58 -53.12 -11.76
C ARG A 94 -17.17 -54.46 -11.30
N GLU A 95 -18.34 -54.42 -10.66
CA GLU A 95 -18.96 -55.60 -10.07
C GLU A 95 -19.39 -56.61 -11.15
N ARG A 96 -19.87 -56.13 -12.31
CA ARG A 96 -20.24 -56.99 -13.45
C ARG A 96 -19.04 -57.69 -14.07
N TYR A 97 -17.94 -56.99 -14.32
CA TYR A 97 -16.72 -57.63 -14.84
C TYR A 97 -16.03 -58.55 -13.82
N GLN A 98 -16.06 -58.20 -12.52
CA GLN A 98 -15.58 -59.09 -11.46
C GLN A 98 -16.42 -60.38 -11.36
N ALA A 99 -17.75 -60.28 -11.50
CA ALA A 99 -18.62 -61.44 -11.56
C ALA A 99 -18.27 -62.36 -12.75
N VAL A 100 -17.91 -61.80 -13.91
CA VAL A 100 -17.42 -62.59 -15.05
C VAL A 100 -16.11 -63.30 -14.70
N LEU A 101 -15.13 -62.62 -14.09
CA LEU A 101 -13.86 -63.24 -13.69
C LEU A 101 -14.01 -64.29 -12.59
N ALA A 102 -15.04 -64.19 -11.74
CA ALA A 102 -15.36 -65.19 -10.74
C ALA A 102 -15.92 -66.49 -11.36
N LEU A 103 -16.59 -66.39 -12.51
CA LEU A 103 -17.10 -67.53 -13.28
C LEU A 103 -16.03 -68.12 -14.20
N ASP A 104 -15.19 -67.28 -14.81
CA ASP A 104 -14.11 -67.67 -15.71
C ASP A 104 -12.91 -66.70 -15.59
N GLY A 105 -11.89 -67.15 -14.87
CA GLY A 105 -10.72 -66.34 -14.53
C GLY A 105 -9.83 -65.97 -15.72
N ASP A 106 -9.94 -66.64 -16.86
CA ASP A 106 -9.05 -66.45 -18.01
C ASP A 106 -9.64 -65.53 -19.11
N ARG A 107 -10.85 -65.00 -18.90
CA ARG A 107 -11.54 -64.09 -19.84
C ARG A 107 -10.82 -62.75 -19.99
N GLN A 108 -10.14 -62.57 -21.12
CA GLN A 108 -9.45 -61.31 -21.46
C GLN A 108 -10.42 -60.12 -21.56
N GLN A 109 -11.61 -60.32 -22.13
CA GLN A 109 -12.62 -59.26 -22.31
C GLN A 109 -13.04 -58.61 -20.97
N ALA A 110 -13.17 -59.41 -19.91
CA ALA A 110 -13.51 -58.90 -18.58
C ALA A 110 -12.33 -58.15 -17.93
N ARG A 111 -11.09 -58.61 -18.15
CA ARG A 111 -9.87 -57.90 -17.70
C ARG A 111 -9.72 -56.55 -18.42
N GLU A 112 -9.96 -56.53 -19.73
CA GLU A 112 -10.00 -55.30 -20.53
C GLU A 112 -11.14 -54.37 -20.07
N GLY A 113 -12.33 -54.91 -19.79
CA GLY A 113 -13.46 -54.17 -19.24
C GLY A 113 -13.15 -53.50 -17.90
N LEU A 114 -12.46 -54.22 -16.99
CA LEU A 114 -11.96 -53.65 -15.73
C LEU A 114 -10.92 -52.56 -15.95
N ALA A 115 -9.99 -52.75 -16.91
CA ALA A 115 -9.00 -51.73 -17.26
C ALA A 115 -9.68 -50.45 -17.80
N ARG A 116 -10.65 -50.59 -18.72
CA ARG A 116 -11.45 -49.46 -19.22
C ARG A 116 -12.25 -48.78 -18.12
N THR A 117 -12.75 -49.54 -17.15
CA THR A 117 -13.46 -49.01 -15.97
C THR A 117 -12.51 -48.23 -15.06
N GLY A 118 -11.27 -48.69 -14.89
CA GLY A 118 -10.21 -47.97 -14.17
C GLY A 118 -9.86 -46.64 -14.85
N ASP A 119 -9.68 -46.65 -16.17
CA ASP A 119 -9.40 -45.42 -16.94
C ASP A 119 -10.56 -44.42 -16.84
N ALA A 120 -11.80 -44.91 -16.89
CA ALA A 120 -12.98 -44.08 -16.71
C ALA A 120 -13.04 -43.47 -15.30
N ALA A 121 -12.68 -44.24 -14.26
CA ALA A 121 -12.63 -43.75 -12.87
C ALA A 121 -11.54 -42.67 -12.70
N LEU A 122 -10.40 -42.82 -13.37
CA LEU A 122 -9.34 -41.82 -13.37
C LEU A 122 -9.75 -40.53 -14.10
N ARG A 123 -10.45 -40.64 -15.25
CA ARG A 123 -11.04 -39.47 -15.94
C ARG A 123 -12.07 -38.76 -15.07
N GLN A 124 -12.94 -39.52 -14.39
CA GLN A 124 -13.92 -38.99 -13.46
C GLN A 124 -13.23 -38.26 -12.29
N ALA A 125 -12.18 -38.83 -11.71
CA ALA A 125 -11.41 -38.19 -10.65
C ALA A 125 -10.80 -36.84 -11.10
N ARG A 126 -10.25 -36.77 -12.32
CA ARG A 126 -9.72 -35.52 -12.90
C ARG A 126 -10.80 -34.46 -13.09
N ALA A 127 -11.97 -34.84 -13.63
CA ALA A 127 -13.08 -33.92 -13.83
C ALA A 127 -13.62 -33.37 -12.49
N GLN A 128 -13.81 -34.24 -11.51
CA GLN A 128 -14.25 -33.86 -10.16
C GLN A 128 -13.22 -32.96 -9.46
N LEU A 129 -11.92 -33.19 -9.69
CA LEU A 129 -10.87 -32.35 -9.13
C LEU A 129 -10.90 -30.94 -9.72
N GLN A 130 -11.23 -30.81 -11.01
CA GLN A 130 -11.44 -29.51 -11.66
C GLN A 130 -12.71 -28.82 -11.15
N ALA A 131 -13.76 -29.58 -10.85
CA ALA A 131 -15.00 -29.07 -10.25
C ALA A 131 -14.87 -28.73 -8.75
N GLY A 132 -13.74 -29.06 -8.10
CA GLY A 132 -13.51 -28.80 -6.68
C GLY A 132 -14.12 -29.83 -5.73
N GLU A 133 -14.67 -30.93 -6.23
CA GLU A 133 -15.30 -31.99 -5.44
C GLU A 133 -14.27 -32.96 -4.86
N LEU A 134 -13.48 -32.51 -3.89
CA LEU A 134 -12.29 -33.23 -3.38
C LEU A 134 -12.61 -34.64 -2.85
N ASP A 135 -13.78 -34.84 -2.23
CA ASP A 135 -14.19 -36.13 -1.69
C ASP A 135 -14.74 -37.07 -2.76
N ALA A 136 -15.39 -36.53 -3.79
CA ALA A 136 -15.74 -37.30 -4.97
C ALA A 136 -14.47 -37.75 -5.71
N THR A 137 -13.50 -36.86 -5.91
CA THR A 137 -12.18 -37.18 -6.49
C THR A 137 -11.48 -38.28 -5.71
N ALA A 138 -11.50 -38.24 -4.37
CA ALA A 138 -10.87 -39.27 -3.54
C ALA A 138 -11.49 -40.65 -3.74
N ARG A 139 -12.83 -40.73 -3.83
CA ARG A 139 -13.56 -41.98 -4.10
C ARG A 139 -13.25 -42.52 -5.50
N ALA A 140 -13.31 -41.68 -6.52
CA ALA A 140 -13.00 -42.07 -7.90
C ALA A 140 -11.52 -42.50 -8.07
N LEU A 141 -10.59 -41.83 -7.39
CA LEU A 141 -9.18 -42.21 -7.39
C LEU A 141 -8.93 -43.53 -6.65
N ALA A 142 -9.65 -43.80 -5.55
CA ALA A 142 -9.56 -45.08 -4.84
C ALA A 142 -10.02 -46.24 -5.75
N LEU A 143 -11.14 -46.06 -6.45
CA LEU A 143 -11.65 -47.02 -7.44
C LEU A 143 -10.64 -47.25 -8.58
N ALA A 144 -10.05 -46.20 -9.13
CA ALA A 144 -9.03 -46.32 -10.19
C ALA A 144 -7.78 -47.11 -9.71
N ARG A 145 -7.37 -46.93 -8.46
CA ARG A 145 -6.24 -47.67 -7.86
C ARG A 145 -6.58 -49.14 -7.63
N GLU A 146 -7.80 -49.44 -7.18
CA GLU A 146 -8.28 -50.82 -7.02
C GLU A 146 -8.27 -51.58 -8.35
N LEU A 147 -8.62 -50.88 -9.44
CA LEU A 147 -8.62 -51.39 -10.81
C LEU A 147 -7.24 -51.37 -11.49
N GLN A 148 -6.16 -51.11 -10.74
CA GLN A 148 -4.76 -51.23 -11.18
C GLN A 148 -4.37 -50.34 -12.38
N VAL A 149 -4.93 -49.13 -12.46
CA VAL A 149 -4.54 -48.10 -13.43
C VAL A 149 -3.05 -47.72 -13.25
N PRO A 150 -2.33 -47.29 -14.32
CA PRO A 150 -0.91 -46.92 -14.21
C PRO A 150 -0.59 -45.96 -13.06
N GLN A 151 0.37 -46.34 -12.21
CA GLN A 151 0.70 -45.63 -10.96
C GLN A 151 1.04 -44.16 -11.19
N ALA A 152 1.80 -43.85 -12.25
CA ALA A 152 2.21 -42.49 -12.58
C ALA A 152 1.01 -41.54 -12.76
N GLU A 153 -0.08 -42.04 -13.37
CA GLU A 153 -1.27 -41.24 -13.62
C GLU A 153 -2.12 -41.06 -12.37
N ALA A 154 -2.30 -42.13 -11.59
CA ALA A 154 -3.01 -42.07 -10.32
C ALA A 154 -2.29 -41.15 -9.31
N ASP A 155 -0.96 -41.17 -9.29
CA ASP A 155 -0.15 -40.34 -8.38
C ASP A 155 -0.12 -38.86 -8.77
N ALA A 156 -0.26 -38.54 -10.06
CA ALA A 156 -0.46 -37.16 -10.51
C ALA A 156 -1.77 -36.57 -9.93
N VAL A 157 -2.88 -37.31 -10.02
CA VAL A 157 -4.17 -36.88 -9.45
C VAL A 157 -4.12 -36.86 -7.92
N ALA A 158 -3.45 -37.83 -7.29
CA ALA A 158 -3.26 -37.86 -5.84
C ALA A 158 -2.47 -36.66 -5.30
N ARG A 159 -1.41 -36.23 -6.01
CA ARG A 159 -0.63 -35.03 -5.65
C ARG A 159 -1.48 -33.77 -5.75
N ALA A 160 -2.15 -33.57 -6.87
CA ALA A 160 -3.01 -32.40 -7.08
C ALA A 160 -4.16 -32.32 -6.07
N LEU A 161 -4.76 -33.47 -5.70
CA LEU A 161 -5.77 -33.55 -4.64
C LEU A 161 -5.20 -33.17 -3.26
N ARG A 162 -3.99 -33.63 -2.91
CA ARG A 162 -3.33 -33.25 -1.66
C ARG A 162 -3.01 -31.77 -1.62
N GLU A 163 -2.49 -31.20 -2.70
CA GLU A 163 -2.20 -29.77 -2.82
C GLU A 163 -3.45 -28.92 -2.65
N ARG A 164 -4.56 -29.28 -3.30
CA ARG A 164 -5.86 -28.60 -3.14
C ARG A 164 -6.39 -28.67 -1.72
N ARG A 165 -6.29 -29.84 -1.06
CA ARG A 165 -6.68 -30.00 0.35
C ARG A 165 -5.80 -29.17 1.29
N ALA A 166 -4.49 -29.17 1.08
CA ALA A 166 -3.55 -28.40 1.89
C ALA A 166 -3.80 -26.88 1.75
N ALA A 167 -4.07 -26.40 0.54
CA ALA A 167 -4.44 -25.01 0.29
C ALA A 167 -5.75 -24.62 1.00
N GLY A 168 -6.78 -25.46 0.92
CA GLY A 168 -8.05 -25.24 1.62
C GLY A 168 -7.92 -25.25 3.15
N ALA A 169 -7.15 -26.19 3.70
CA ALA A 169 -6.87 -26.24 5.13
C ALA A 169 -6.10 -24.99 5.61
N GLY A 170 -5.17 -24.47 4.80
CA GLY A 170 -4.47 -23.22 5.08
C GLY A 170 -5.41 -22.01 5.16
N ILE A 171 -6.37 -21.91 4.25
CA ILE A 171 -7.40 -20.84 4.27
C ILE A 171 -8.30 -20.98 5.51
N GLY A 172 -8.74 -22.19 5.85
CA GLY A 172 -9.54 -22.42 7.06
C GLY A 172 -8.80 -22.03 8.34
N ALA A 173 -7.50 -22.35 8.44
CA ALA A 173 -6.67 -21.93 9.57
C ALA A 173 -6.50 -20.40 9.64
N LEU A 174 -6.25 -19.75 8.49
CA LEU A 174 -6.17 -18.28 8.40
C LEU A 174 -7.49 -17.62 8.80
N LEU A 175 -8.63 -18.18 8.37
CA LEU A 175 -9.95 -17.65 8.70
C LEU A 175 -10.21 -17.74 10.21
N LEU A 176 -9.84 -18.85 10.84
CA LEU A 176 -9.94 -19.01 12.29
C LEU A 176 -9.03 -18.02 13.03
N GLN A 177 -7.82 -17.76 12.51
CA GLN A 177 -6.92 -16.75 13.07
C GLN A 177 -7.51 -15.34 12.94
N ALA A 178 -8.07 -15.00 11.78
CA ALA A 178 -8.70 -13.71 11.52
C ALA A 178 -9.89 -13.47 12.46
N GLN A 179 -10.76 -14.47 12.64
CA GLN A 179 -11.90 -14.39 13.56
C GLN A 179 -11.46 -14.22 15.01
N ARG A 180 -10.37 -14.89 15.44
CA ARG A 180 -9.80 -14.70 16.78
C ARG A 180 -9.25 -13.28 16.97
N ALA A 181 -8.57 -12.74 15.96
CA ALA A 181 -8.07 -11.37 16.00
C ALA A 181 -9.23 -10.36 16.08
N LEU A 182 -10.31 -10.59 15.31
CA LEU A 182 -11.52 -9.77 15.36
C LEU A 182 -12.16 -9.79 16.75
N LEU A 183 -12.39 -10.98 17.32
CA LEU A 183 -12.95 -11.13 18.68
C LEU A 183 -12.05 -10.51 19.77
N ALA A 184 -10.73 -10.55 19.58
CA ALA A 184 -9.78 -9.89 20.46
C ALA A 184 -9.72 -8.37 20.26
N GLY A 185 -10.40 -7.83 19.25
CA GLY A 185 -10.37 -6.41 18.89
C GLY A 185 -9.05 -5.94 18.27
N HIS A 186 -8.21 -6.88 17.80
CA HIS A 186 -6.95 -6.64 17.10
C HIS A 186 -7.23 -6.47 15.59
N LEU A 187 -7.56 -5.24 15.19
CA LEU A 187 -8.20 -4.95 13.90
C LEU A 187 -7.20 -4.64 12.78
N ASP A 188 -6.22 -3.76 13.03
CA ASP A 188 -5.36 -3.18 12.00
C ASP A 188 -3.90 -2.91 12.44
N ASP A 189 -3.52 -3.33 13.64
CA ASP A 189 -2.25 -3.00 14.31
C ASP A 189 -1.05 -3.90 13.94
N GLY A 190 -1.20 -4.79 12.95
CA GLY A 190 -0.12 -5.62 12.41
C GLY A 190 -0.59 -6.61 11.34
N GLU A 191 0.33 -7.41 10.80
CA GLU A 191 -0.01 -8.43 9.77
C GLU A 191 -0.91 -9.55 10.30
N ASP A 192 -0.86 -9.82 11.60
CA ASP A 192 -1.69 -10.82 12.29
C ASP A 192 -3.03 -10.26 12.78
N SER A 193 -3.36 -9.00 12.42
CA SER A 193 -4.65 -8.39 12.73
C SER A 193 -5.77 -8.84 11.79
N ALA A 194 -7.01 -8.66 12.23
CA ALA A 194 -8.20 -9.15 11.53
C ALA A 194 -8.23 -8.69 10.06
N LEU A 195 -8.06 -7.39 9.79
CA LEU A 195 -8.20 -6.84 8.44
C LEU A 195 -7.14 -7.38 7.45
N PRO A 196 -5.83 -7.37 7.76
CA PRO A 196 -4.82 -8.02 6.91
C PRO A 196 -5.04 -9.51 6.69
N LEU A 197 -5.48 -10.25 7.71
CA LEU A 197 -5.74 -11.68 7.59
C LEU A 197 -6.94 -11.97 6.67
N PHE A 198 -8.05 -11.24 6.82
CA PHE A 198 -9.18 -11.34 5.88
C PHE A 198 -8.76 -10.92 4.47
N GLN A 199 -7.99 -9.83 4.32
CA GLN A 199 -7.48 -9.39 3.01
C GLN A 199 -6.60 -10.45 2.34
N ARG A 200 -5.77 -11.17 3.12
CA ARG A 200 -4.95 -12.28 2.61
C ARG A 200 -5.80 -13.44 2.10
N ILE A 201 -6.87 -13.79 2.81
CA ILE A 201 -7.82 -14.81 2.36
C ILE A 201 -8.50 -14.36 1.06
N LEU A 202 -8.96 -13.11 0.98
CA LEU A 202 -9.59 -12.53 -0.20
C LEU A 202 -8.63 -12.42 -1.40
N GLY A 203 -7.34 -12.22 -1.15
CA GLY A 203 -6.31 -12.29 -2.20
C GLY A 203 -6.13 -13.69 -2.79
N LEU A 204 -6.43 -14.74 -2.03
CA LEU A 204 -6.41 -16.14 -2.49
C LEU A 204 -7.76 -16.58 -3.07
N GLN A 205 -8.86 -16.11 -2.49
CA GLN A 205 -10.24 -16.43 -2.86
C GLN A 205 -11.12 -15.18 -2.72
N PRO A 206 -11.28 -14.39 -3.81
CA PRO A 206 -12.03 -13.12 -3.77
C PRO A 206 -13.48 -13.24 -3.30
N ASP A 207 -14.14 -14.36 -3.60
CA ASP A 207 -15.55 -14.60 -3.29
C ASP A 207 -15.76 -15.39 -1.99
N HIS A 208 -14.74 -15.48 -1.12
CA HIS A 208 -14.85 -16.21 0.15
C HIS A 208 -15.77 -15.45 1.12
N LEU A 209 -17.05 -15.86 1.19
CA LEU A 209 -18.12 -15.20 1.97
C LEU A 209 -17.72 -14.86 3.40
N GLY A 210 -17.23 -15.84 4.19
CA GLY A 210 -16.88 -15.58 5.59
C GLY A 210 -15.69 -14.63 5.79
N ALA A 211 -14.88 -14.39 4.75
CA ALA A 211 -13.79 -13.42 4.80
C ALA A 211 -14.26 -12.03 4.37
N LEU A 212 -15.23 -11.96 3.44
CA LEU A 212 -15.93 -10.72 3.12
C LEU A 212 -16.68 -10.20 4.36
N GLU A 213 -17.56 -11.03 4.93
CA GLU A 213 -18.33 -10.70 6.15
C GLU A 213 -17.41 -10.27 7.31
N GLY A 214 -16.38 -11.07 7.60
CA GLY A 214 -15.44 -10.73 8.68
C GLY A 214 -14.66 -9.44 8.44
N ARG A 215 -14.35 -9.08 7.19
CA ARG A 215 -13.74 -7.79 6.85
C ARG A 215 -14.73 -6.64 7.07
N GLU A 216 -15.99 -6.79 6.64
CA GLU A 216 -17.04 -5.77 6.88
C GLU A 216 -17.26 -5.52 8.37
N ASP A 217 -17.32 -6.58 9.19
CA ASP A 217 -17.43 -6.46 10.64
C ASP A 217 -16.21 -5.74 11.25
N ALA A 218 -15.00 -6.14 10.86
CA ALA A 218 -13.77 -5.52 11.33
C ALA A 218 -13.65 -4.04 10.93
N LEU A 219 -14.12 -3.67 9.73
CA LEU A 219 -14.16 -2.29 9.26
C LEU A 219 -15.20 -1.47 10.03
N SER A 220 -16.38 -2.04 10.28
CA SER A 220 -17.42 -1.40 11.08
C SER A 220 -16.93 -1.08 12.49
N ASP A 221 -16.24 -2.02 13.14
CA ASP A 221 -15.61 -1.81 14.45
C ASP A 221 -14.51 -0.74 14.41
N LEU A 222 -13.64 -0.76 13.40
CA LEU A 222 -12.56 0.21 13.24
C LEU A 222 -13.13 1.64 13.06
N LEU A 223 -14.17 1.77 12.23
CA LEU A 223 -14.85 3.04 11.96
C LEU A 223 -15.66 3.52 13.18
N GLN A 224 -16.24 2.62 13.96
CA GLN A 224 -16.85 2.96 15.25
C GLN A 224 -15.81 3.54 16.24
N ARG A 225 -14.62 2.93 16.34
CA ARG A 225 -13.52 3.47 17.15
C ARG A 225 -13.08 4.84 16.65
N ALA A 226 -12.94 5.02 15.33
CA ALA A 226 -12.59 6.31 14.72
C ALA A 226 -13.60 7.41 15.07
N ARG A 227 -14.91 7.10 15.00
CA ARG A 227 -15.98 8.02 15.43
C ARG A 227 -15.90 8.37 16.91
N GLY A 228 -15.62 7.38 17.77
CA GLY A 228 -15.39 7.59 19.20
C GLY A 228 -14.21 8.52 19.48
N GLU A 229 -13.08 8.30 18.82
CA GLU A 229 -11.89 9.15 18.94
C GLU A 229 -12.14 10.58 18.45
N ALA A 230 -12.82 10.74 17.31
CA ALA A 230 -13.24 12.05 16.83
C ALA A 230 -14.18 12.77 17.82
N ALA A 231 -15.07 12.04 18.49
CA ALA A 231 -15.95 12.61 19.52
C ALA A 231 -15.17 13.13 20.73
N HIS A 232 -14.09 12.45 21.13
CA HIS A 232 -13.20 12.87 22.23
C HIS A 232 -12.18 13.93 21.81
N GLY A 233 -12.07 14.25 20.52
CA GLY A 233 -11.15 15.26 19.99
C GLY A 233 -9.77 14.70 19.60
N GLU A 234 -9.60 13.39 19.56
CA GLU A 234 -8.37 12.70 19.14
C GLU A 234 -8.27 12.65 17.60
N LEU A 235 -8.13 13.83 16.99
CA LEU A 235 -8.25 14.02 15.54
C LEU A 235 -7.25 13.17 14.73
N VAL A 236 -5.99 13.12 15.16
CA VAL A 236 -4.91 12.40 14.45
C VAL A 236 -5.19 10.90 14.42
N SER A 237 -5.58 10.34 15.57
CA SER A 237 -5.88 8.91 15.68
C SER A 237 -7.12 8.54 14.86
N ALA A 238 -8.18 9.34 14.93
CA ALA A 238 -9.39 9.13 14.15
C ALA A 238 -9.13 9.19 12.63
N ALA A 239 -8.35 10.18 12.18
CA ALA A 239 -7.97 10.32 10.78
C ALA A 239 -7.12 9.15 10.27
N ALA A 240 -6.19 8.65 11.09
CA ALA A 240 -5.38 7.48 10.75
C ALA A 240 -6.26 6.23 10.55
N LYS A 241 -7.22 5.98 11.46
CA LYS A 241 -8.16 4.85 11.32
C LYS A 241 -9.05 4.94 10.10
N LEU A 242 -9.56 6.14 9.80
CA LEU A 242 -10.32 6.39 8.56
C LEU A 242 -9.47 6.10 7.32
N GLN A 243 -8.21 6.54 7.31
CA GLN A 243 -7.32 6.26 6.19
C GLN A 243 -7.02 4.77 6.04
N ARG A 244 -6.83 4.05 7.15
CA ARG A 244 -6.66 2.59 7.15
C ARG A 244 -7.91 1.90 6.62
N ALA A 245 -9.11 2.31 7.06
CA ALA A 245 -10.36 1.76 6.54
C ALA A 245 -10.48 1.92 5.02
N ARG A 246 -10.19 3.13 4.48
CA ARG A 246 -10.19 3.37 3.02
C ARG A 246 -9.21 2.48 2.24
N GLN A 247 -8.08 2.10 2.85
CA GLN A 247 -7.10 1.23 2.19
C GLN A 247 -7.60 -0.21 2.04
N PHE A 248 -8.43 -0.68 2.96
CA PHE A 248 -9.04 -2.02 2.88
C PHE A 248 -10.32 -2.02 2.05
N ASP A 249 -11.19 -1.03 2.25
CA ASP A 249 -12.37 -0.81 1.42
C ASP A 249 -12.79 0.67 1.40
N ALA A 250 -12.60 1.31 0.25
CA ALA A 250 -13.01 2.69 0.03
C ALA A 250 -14.54 2.84 -0.17
N GLY A 251 -15.25 1.75 -0.45
CA GLY A 251 -16.70 1.72 -0.67
C GLY A 251 -17.53 1.38 0.56
N HIS A 252 -16.89 1.17 1.72
CA HIS A 252 -17.56 0.71 2.93
C HIS A 252 -18.68 1.67 3.39
N ALA A 253 -19.85 1.11 3.76
CA ALA A 253 -21.07 1.88 4.03
C ALA A 253 -20.94 2.89 5.18
N ASP A 254 -20.18 2.57 6.23
CA ASP A 254 -20.00 3.44 7.41
C ASP A 254 -18.97 4.57 7.22
N LEU A 255 -18.26 4.58 6.09
CA LEU A 255 -17.16 5.50 5.86
C LEU A 255 -17.63 6.96 5.74
N PRO A 256 -18.68 7.30 4.95
CA PRO A 256 -19.16 8.68 4.85
C PRO A 256 -19.62 9.27 6.20
N ALA A 257 -20.33 8.49 7.01
CA ALA A 257 -20.78 8.95 8.34
C ALA A 257 -19.60 9.17 9.30
N SER A 258 -18.55 8.36 9.18
CA SER A 258 -17.34 8.49 9.99
C SER A 258 -16.49 9.70 9.57
N GLU A 259 -16.41 9.97 8.27
CA GLU A 259 -15.78 11.18 7.72
C GLU A 259 -16.50 12.46 8.17
N GLU A 260 -17.83 12.46 8.12
CA GLU A 260 -18.63 13.58 8.60
C GLU A 260 -18.37 13.85 10.10
N GLN A 261 -18.29 12.79 10.91
CA GLN A 261 -18.01 12.93 12.33
C GLN A 261 -16.62 13.51 12.60
N LEU A 262 -15.60 13.12 11.82
CA LEU A 262 -14.27 13.73 11.88
C LEU A 262 -14.33 15.21 11.47
N ALA A 263 -14.99 15.54 10.35
CA ALA A 263 -15.12 16.92 9.89
C ALA A 263 -15.76 17.82 10.97
N ARG A 264 -16.85 17.36 11.61
CA ARG A 264 -17.47 18.06 12.74
C ARG A 264 -16.52 18.22 13.94
N ALA A 265 -15.68 17.22 14.22
CA ALA A 265 -14.68 17.31 15.29
C ALA A 265 -13.60 18.35 14.98
N VAL A 266 -13.15 18.41 13.73
CA VAL A 266 -12.22 19.44 13.24
C VAL A 266 -12.81 20.83 13.42
N GLU A 267 -14.04 21.06 12.96
CA GLU A 267 -14.72 22.34 13.12
C GLU A 267 -14.84 22.76 14.58
N ARG A 268 -15.22 21.84 15.48
CA ARG A 268 -15.28 22.11 16.93
C ARG A 268 -13.92 22.52 17.48
N ARG A 269 -12.85 21.83 17.09
CA ARG A 269 -11.47 22.13 17.52
C ARG A 269 -11.00 23.49 17.01
N GLN A 270 -11.33 23.85 15.77
CA GLN A 270 -11.04 25.18 15.21
C GLN A 270 -11.77 26.29 15.98
N GLN A 271 -13.07 26.12 16.24
CA GLN A 271 -13.85 27.08 17.02
C GLN A 271 -13.32 27.23 18.46
N GLN A 272 -12.85 26.13 19.05
CA GLN A 272 -12.17 26.15 20.35
C GLN A 272 -10.89 26.99 20.30
N GLY A 273 -10.00 26.74 19.34
CA GLY A 273 -8.78 27.54 19.17
C GLY A 273 -9.06 29.03 18.97
N GLN A 274 -10.13 29.38 18.24
CA GLN A 274 -10.56 30.77 18.11
C GLN A 274 -11.04 31.38 19.44
N ARG A 275 -11.74 30.62 20.29
CA ARG A 275 -12.16 31.07 21.62
C ARG A 275 -10.97 31.27 22.55
N GLU A 276 -10.01 30.34 22.55
CA GLU A 276 -8.78 30.40 23.33
C GLU A 276 -7.92 31.61 22.93
N LEU A 277 -7.79 31.85 21.61
CA LEU A 277 -7.09 33.02 21.08
C LEU A 277 -7.75 34.33 21.54
N ARG A 278 -9.10 34.43 21.47
CA ARG A 278 -9.84 35.61 21.97
C ARG A 278 -9.61 35.85 23.45
N ARG A 279 -9.41 34.79 24.24
CA ARG A 279 -9.13 34.84 25.68
C ARG A 279 -7.65 35.04 26.02
N GLN A 280 -6.78 35.27 25.01
CA GLN A 280 -5.33 35.37 25.17
C GLN A 280 -4.67 34.11 25.75
N GLN A 281 -5.33 32.94 25.65
CA GLN A 281 -4.78 31.65 26.05
C GLN A 281 -3.96 31.07 24.88
N LEU A 282 -2.82 31.71 24.60
CA LEU A 282 -2.06 31.51 23.36
C LEU A 282 -1.53 30.08 23.19
N ASP A 283 -1.11 29.43 24.28
CA ASP A 283 -0.60 28.05 24.21
C ASP A 283 -1.71 27.05 23.88
N LEU A 284 -2.86 27.14 24.54
CA LEU A 284 -4.03 26.31 24.23
C LEU A 284 -4.51 26.54 22.79
N ALA A 285 -4.57 27.81 22.36
CA ALA A 285 -4.96 28.16 21.00
C ALA A 285 -3.99 27.56 19.96
N ALA A 286 -2.68 27.60 20.23
CA ALA A 286 -1.66 26.97 19.40
C ALA A 286 -1.92 25.47 19.28
N ASP A 287 -2.11 24.77 20.40
CA ASP A 287 -2.36 23.33 20.42
C ASP A 287 -3.66 22.96 19.69
N SER A 288 -4.68 23.82 19.77
CA SER A 288 -5.93 23.65 19.03
C SER A 288 -5.73 23.72 17.52
N PHE A 289 -5.01 24.72 17.01
CA PHE A 289 -4.75 24.83 15.57
C PHE A 289 -3.74 23.79 15.07
N GLN A 290 -2.72 23.45 15.87
CA GLN A 290 -1.75 22.41 15.51
C GLN A 290 -2.39 21.04 15.39
N ALA A 291 -3.34 20.68 16.26
CA ALA A 291 -4.07 19.41 16.17
C ALA A 291 -4.83 19.27 14.83
N VAL A 292 -5.36 20.37 14.31
CA VAL A 292 -6.02 20.41 12.99
C VAL A 292 -4.99 20.31 11.87
N LEU A 293 -3.90 21.07 11.95
CA LEU A 293 -2.84 21.05 10.93
C LEU A 293 -2.09 19.71 10.85
N ALA A 294 -2.10 18.91 11.92
CA ALA A 294 -1.52 17.57 11.93
C ALA A 294 -2.25 16.60 11.00
N ILE A 295 -3.56 16.78 10.79
CA ILE A 295 -4.37 15.96 9.87
C ILE A 295 -4.62 16.65 8.53
N SER A 296 -4.61 17.98 8.49
CA SER A 296 -4.87 18.78 7.30
C SER A 296 -3.90 19.97 7.27
N PRO A 297 -2.66 19.75 6.80
CA PRO A 297 -1.60 20.78 6.81
C PRO A 297 -1.97 22.03 6.01
N GLU A 298 -2.84 21.88 5.01
CA GLU A 298 -3.30 22.93 4.11
C GLU A 298 -4.61 23.60 4.56
N ASP A 299 -5.13 23.28 5.76
CA ASP A 299 -6.37 23.90 6.25
C ASP A 299 -6.20 25.43 6.41
N PRO A 300 -6.91 26.26 5.62
CA PRO A 300 -6.68 27.69 5.58
C PRO A 300 -7.20 28.40 6.83
N ALA A 301 -8.15 27.83 7.57
CA ALA A 301 -8.64 28.40 8.81
C ALA A 301 -7.65 28.17 9.96
N ALA A 302 -7.09 26.97 10.06
CA ALA A 302 -6.09 26.60 11.05
C ALA A 302 -4.74 27.28 10.80
N GLN A 303 -4.29 27.39 9.54
CA GLN A 303 -3.10 28.16 9.18
C GLN A 303 -3.23 29.62 9.62
N ARG A 304 -4.34 30.29 9.26
CA ARG A 304 -4.61 31.67 9.70
C ARG A 304 -4.72 31.78 11.22
N GLY A 305 -5.28 30.77 11.88
CA GLY A 305 -5.35 30.69 13.34
C GLY A 305 -3.98 30.66 13.99
N ARG A 306 -3.11 29.75 13.54
CA ARG A 306 -1.71 29.64 13.96
C ARG A 306 -0.93 30.93 13.73
N ASP A 307 -1.07 31.55 12.56
CA ASP A 307 -0.38 32.79 12.24
C ASP A 307 -0.82 33.95 13.15
N ARG A 308 -2.11 34.00 13.53
CA ARG A 308 -2.60 34.96 14.54
C ARG A 308 -2.05 34.68 15.92
N VAL A 309 -1.88 33.42 16.31
CA VAL A 309 -1.23 33.05 17.59
C VAL A 309 0.24 33.49 17.58
N VAL A 310 0.97 33.26 16.49
CA VAL A 310 2.35 33.73 16.29
C VAL A 310 2.43 35.26 16.46
N GLN A 311 1.56 36.01 15.79
CA GLN A 311 1.51 37.46 15.91
C GLN A 311 1.23 37.91 17.35
N ALA A 312 0.31 37.23 18.05
CA ALA A 312 -0.04 37.54 19.44
C ALA A 312 1.12 37.23 20.41
N LEU A 313 1.85 36.13 20.21
CA LEU A 313 3.04 35.76 20.99
C LEU A 313 4.13 36.81 20.83
N LEU A 314 4.46 37.21 19.60
CA LEU A 314 5.48 38.23 19.35
C LEU A 314 5.09 39.61 19.94
N ALA A 315 3.80 39.96 19.90
CA ALA A 315 3.31 41.18 20.55
C ALA A 315 3.38 41.10 22.08
N ARG A 316 3.09 39.93 22.67
CA ARG A 316 3.24 39.69 24.11
C ARG A 316 4.71 39.73 24.53
N ALA A 317 5.60 39.14 23.74
CA ALA A 317 7.05 39.20 23.94
C ALA A 317 7.57 40.64 23.95
N GLN A 318 7.09 41.47 23.02
CA GLN A 318 7.48 42.88 23.00
C GLN A 318 7.05 43.61 24.27
N ARG A 319 5.80 43.46 24.70
CA ARG A 319 5.32 44.08 25.96
C ARG A 319 6.12 43.59 27.17
N ALA A 320 6.35 42.27 27.25
CA ALA A 320 7.18 41.69 28.30
C ALA A 320 8.60 42.27 28.29
N ALA A 321 9.21 42.50 27.12
CA ALA A 321 10.52 43.15 27.03
C ALA A 321 10.48 44.62 27.47
N GLU A 322 9.43 45.36 27.13
CA GLU A 322 9.21 46.75 27.58
C GLU A 322 9.04 46.84 29.11
N ASP A 323 8.42 45.82 29.72
CA ASP A 323 8.24 45.66 31.17
C ASP A 323 9.45 44.99 31.86
N PHE A 324 10.58 44.81 31.16
CA PHE A 324 11.79 44.14 31.64
C PHE A 324 11.62 42.67 32.08
N GLN A 325 10.56 42.00 31.64
CA GLN A 325 10.29 40.57 31.85
C GLN A 325 10.94 39.71 30.74
N PHE A 326 12.27 39.74 30.63
CA PHE A 326 12.98 39.15 29.50
C PHE A 326 12.80 37.64 29.32
N ALA A 327 12.80 36.87 30.41
CA ALA A 327 12.58 35.42 30.33
C ALA A 327 11.19 35.07 29.78
N ALA A 328 10.17 35.89 30.05
CA ALA A 328 8.85 35.70 29.46
C ALA A 328 8.86 36.04 27.97
N ALA A 329 9.56 37.12 27.58
CA ALA A 329 9.72 37.51 26.19
C ALA A 329 10.46 36.44 25.36
N GLU A 330 11.53 35.85 25.89
CA GLU A 330 12.29 34.79 25.23
C GLU A 330 11.43 33.55 24.98
N ARG A 331 10.69 33.07 25.99
CA ARG A 331 9.77 31.94 25.84
C ARG A 331 8.72 32.17 24.75
N ASP A 332 8.16 33.37 24.68
CA ASP A 332 7.17 33.72 23.66
C ASP A 332 7.77 33.76 22.25
N ILE A 333 9.01 34.25 22.11
CA ILE A 333 9.74 34.25 20.83
C ILE A 333 10.06 32.82 20.39
N GLU A 334 10.52 31.97 21.29
CA GLU A 334 10.79 30.55 21.03
C GLU A 334 9.51 29.80 20.61
N ARG A 335 8.41 30.00 21.34
CA ARG A 335 7.11 29.41 21.00
C ARG A 335 6.61 29.90 19.63
N ALA A 336 6.76 31.18 19.32
CA ALA A 336 6.42 31.72 18.01
C ALA A 336 7.26 31.08 16.89
N SER A 337 8.57 30.89 17.12
CA SER A 337 9.46 30.21 16.18
C SER A 337 9.05 28.76 15.95
N ALA A 338 8.71 28.00 17.00
CA ALA A 338 8.23 26.63 16.90
C ALA A 338 6.90 26.50 16.14
N LEU A 339 6.10 27.56 16.13
CA LEU A 339 4.84 27.67 15.37
C LEU A 339 5.02 28.16 13.94
N GLY A 340 6.27 28.34 13.47
CA GLY A 340 6.58 28.72 12.10
C GLY A 340 6.65 30.23 11.85
N ALA A 341 6.94 31.04 12.88
CA ALA A 341 7.28 32.45 12.67
C ALA A 341 8.45 32.60 11.67
N THR A 342 8.38 33.61 10.81
CA THR A 342 9.44 33.85 9.83
C THR A 342 10.74 34.24 10.53
N ASN A 343 11.88 33.84 9.97
CA ASN A 343 13.20 34.20 10.50
C ASN A 343 13.34 35.72 10.69
N ALA A 344 12.82 36.52 9.77
CA ALA A 344 12.83 37.97 9.87
C ALA A 344 12.04 38.49 11.09
N ALA A 345 10.86 37.92 11.38
CA ALA A 345 10.05 38.31 12.54
C ALA A 345 10.73 37.92 13.87
N VAL A 346 11.33 36.73 13.94
CA VAL A 346 12.09 36.26 15.11
C VAL A 346 13.30 37.16 15.36
N GLN A 347 14.10 37.44 14.33
CA GLN A 347 15.26 38.34 14.44
C GLN A 347 14.85 39.75 14.87
N GLN A 348 13.74 40.27 14.35
CA GLN A 348 13.23 41.57 14.75
C GLN A 348 12.83 41.59 16.23
N ALA A 349 12.18 40.54 16.73
CA ALA A 349 11.79 40.42 18.15
C ALA A 349 13.03 40.30 19.05
N GLN A 350 14.03 39.51 18.66
CA GLN A 350 15.31 39.38 19.37
C GLN A 350 16.06 40.71 19.45
N GLN A 351 16.11 41.49 18.36
CA GLN A 351 16.72 42.83 18.37
C GLN A 351 15.98 43.80 19.29
N ARG A 352 14.64 43.71 19.36
CA ARG A 352 13.84 44.52 20.31
C ARG A 352 14.17 44.15 21.75
N LEU A 353 14.25 42.85 22.05
CA LEU A 353 14.64 42.34 23.36
C LEU A 353 16.03 42.83 23.77
N GLN A 354 17.03 42.71 22.89
CA GLN A 354 18.39 43.22 23.13
C GLN A 354 18.42 44.72 23.39
N ARG A 355 17.63 45.51 22.64
CA ARG A 355 17.51 46.96 22.88
C ARG A 355 16.88 47.26 24.25
N ALA A 356 15.87 46.50 24.66
CA ALA A 356 15.25 46.65 25.98
C ALA A 356 16.24 46.32 27.12
N GLN A 357 17.02 45.26 26.98
CA GLN A 357 18.10 44.91 27.91
C GLN A 357 19.16 46.01 28.00
N GLN A 358 19.59 46.56 26.87
CA GLN A 358 20.53 47.69 26.84
C GLN A 358 19.95 48.95 27.49
N ALA A 359 18.65 49.21 27.30
CA ALA A 359 17.97 50.34 27.91
C ALA A 359 17.90 50.20 29.44
N GLU A 360 17.59 49.00 29.96
CA GLU A 360 17.62 48.71 31.39
C GLU A 360 19.03 48.91 31.98
N GLN A 361 20.06 48.38 31.33
CA GLN A 361 21.46 48.57 31.74
C GLN A 361 21.87 50.04 31.73
N ALA A 362 21.40 50.83 30.76
CA ALA A 362 21.66 52.27 30.71
C ALA A 362 20.95 53.04 31.83
N LEU A 363 19.75 52.61 32.25
CA LEU A 363 19.04 53.15 33.41
C LEU A 363 19.74 52.79 34.73
N ALA A 364 20.40 51.63 34.80
CA ALA A 364 21.16 51.19 35.96
C ALA A 364 22.52 51.90 36.10
N GLN A 365 23.03 52.55 35.05
CA GLN A 365 24.29 53.29 35.11
C GLN A 365 24.10 54.71 35.68
N PRO A 366 25.01 55.17 36.57
CA PRO A 366 24.97 56.54 37.06
C PRO A 366 25.15 57.53 35.91
N ALA A 367 24.29 58.55 35.85
CA ALA A 367 24.30 59.54 34.78
C ALA A 367 25.68 60.20 34.65
N ALA A 368 26.23 60.21 33.43
CA ALA A 368 27.54 60.81 33.15
C ALA A 368 27.60 62.25 33.66
N THR A 369 28.68 62.55 34.40
CA THR A 369 28.93 63.88 34.97
C THR A 369 29.03 64.94 33.87
N PRO A 370 28.73 66.22 34.16
CA PRO A 370 28.85 67.30 33.17
C PRO A 370 30.25 67.38 32.52
N ALA A 371 31.30 67.12 33.30
CA ALA A 371 32.68 67.11 32.82
C ALA A 371 32.96 65.97 31.83
N GLN A 372 32.40 64.77 32.06
CA GLN A 372 32.53 63.64 31.14
C GLN A 372 31.78 63.91 29.83
N ARG A 373 30.57 64.51 29.89
CA ARG A 373 29.82 64.89 28.69
C ARG A 373 30.56 65.94 27.86
N GLU A 374 31.15 66.95 28.50
CA GLU A 374 31.93 67.97 27.78
C GLU A 374 33.15 67.36 27.08
N ARG A 375 33.90 66.45 27.74
CA ARG A 375 35.03 65.74 27.09
C ARG A 375 34.58 64.88 25.91
N GLN A 376 33.43 64.21 26.03
CA GLN A 376 32.88 63.42 24.94
C GLN A 376 32.43 64.30 23.77
N LEU A 377 31.79 65.43 24.05
CA LEU A 377 31.39 66.40 23.05
C LEU A 377 32.59 66.99 22.29
N GLN A 378 33.66 67.34 23.00
CA GLN A 378 34.89 67.83 22.36
C GLN A 378 35.51 66.79 21.43
N ARG A 379 35.58 65.52 21.86
CA ARG A 379 36.06 64.41 21.01
C ARG A 379 35.21 64.24 19.75
N LEU A 380 33.89 64.34 19.87
CA LEU A 380 32.98 64.24 18.72
C LEU A 380 33.17 65.40 17.74
N LEU A 381 33.28 66.64 18.24
CA LEU A 381 33.53 67.82 17.39
C LEU A 381 34.86 67.71 16.63
N GLN A 382 35.91 67.19 17.27
CA GLN A 382 37.20 66.90 16.63
C GLN A 382 37.08 65.79 15.57
N ARG A 383 36.32 64.73 15.85
CA ARG A 383 36.08 63.62 14.91
C ARG A 383 35.34 64.10 13.66
N ILE A 384 34.33 64.96 13.83
CA ILE A 384 33.62 65.60 12.70
C ILE A 384 34.62 66.38 11.84
N ALA A 385 35.43 67.26 12.44
CA ALA A 385 36.39 68.09 11.69
C ALA A 385 37.43 67.24 10.93
N ARG A 386 37.94 66.17 11.54
CA ARG A 386 38.89 65.24 10.88
C ARG A 386 38.24 64.49 9.73
N ALA A 387 37.01 64.00 9.91
CA ALA A 387 36.28 63.29 8.87
C ALA A 387 35.93 64.21 7.69
N GLU A 388 35.60 65.48 7.95
CA GLU A 388 35.43 66.51 6.90
C GLU A 388 36.71 66.70 6.08
N GLN A 389 37.89 66.81 6.72
CA GLN A 389 39.17 67.01 6.04
C GLN A 389 39.58 65.83 5.14
N VAL A 390 39.31 64.60 5.59
CA VAL A 390 39.64 63.38 4.84
C VAL A 390 38.56 63.03 3.81
N GLY A 391 37.39 63.70 3.85
CA GLY A 391 36.27 63.45 2.95
C GLY A 391 35.42 62.22 3.33
N HIS A 392 35.50 61.77 4.59
CA HIS A 392 34.66 60.71 5.14
C HIS A 392 33.29 61.26 5.56
N TRP A 393 32.45 61.58 4.58
CA TRP A 393 31.17 62.24 4.85
C TRP A 393 30.10 61.30 5.43
N ILE A 394 29.94 60.13 4.82
CA ILE A 394 28.99 59.07 5.22
C ILE A 394 29.69 57.71 5.35
N SER A 395 30.66 57.45 4.48
CA SER A 395 31.44 56.22 4.48
C SER A 395 32.85 56.49 5.01
N PRO A 396 33.45 55.54 5.76
CA PRO A 396 32.87 54.30 6.28
C PRO A 396 31.96 54.53 7.51
N PRO A 397 30.97 53.63 7.74
CA PRO A 397 30.04 53.75 8.86
C PRO A 397 30.76 53.74 10.20
N GLY A 398 30.31 54.57 11.14
CA GLY A 398 30.87 54.72 12.48
C GLY A 398 32.10 55.63 12.57
N GLN A 399 32.71 56.00 11.44
CA GLN A 399 33.85 56.92 11.40
C GLN A 399 33.58 58.20 10.59
N SER A 400 32.37 58.32 10.03
CA SER A 400 32.01 59.44 9.17
C SER A 400 31.70 60.73 9.95
N ALA A 401 31.79 61.86 9.25
CA ALA A 401 31.41 63.17 9.77
C ALA A 401 29.91 63.20 10.14
N PHE A 402 29.06 62.54 9.35
CA PHE A 402 27.63 62.43 9.62
C PHE A 402 27.33 61.64 10.90
N ASP A 403 27.98 60.47 11.10
CA ASP A 403 27.78 59.64 12.28
C ASP A 403 28.21 60.38 13.56
N ALA A 404 29.40 61.00 13.52
CA ALA A 404 29.91 61.78 14.63
C ALA A 404 29.01 63.00 14.96
N LEU A 405 28.39 63.62 13.95
CA LEU A 405 27.42 64.69 14.14
C LEU A 405 26.12 64.19 14.80
N ARG A 406 25.60 63.03 14.39
CA ARG A 406 24.40 62.43 15.00
C ARG A 406 24.63 62.09 16.47
N GLU A 407 25.78 61.51 16.79
CA GLU A 407 26.21 61.27 18.17
C GLU A 407 26.30 62.58 18.96
N ALA A 408 26.89 63.63 18.39
CA ALA A 408 27.01 64.93 19.04
C ALA A 408 25.65 65.61 19.28
N GLN A 409 24.72 65.47 18.33
CA GLN A 409 23.34 65.98 18.46
C GLN A 409 22.55 65.24 19.53
N ALA A 410 22.75 63.92 19.68
CA ALA A 410 22.14 63.15 20.75
C ALA A 410 22.68 63.57 22.13
N LEU A 411 23.98 63.84 22.22
CA LEU A 411 24.64 64.24 23.46
C LEU A 411 24.31 65.69 23.88
N ALA A 412 24.27 66.62 22.91
CA ALA A 412 24.14 68.05 23.17
C ALA A 412 23.35 68.79 22.06
N PRO A 413 22.02 68.56 21.94
CA PRO A 413 21.21 69.05 20.80
C PRO A 413 21.11 70.58 20.73
N ARG A 414 21.31 71.28 21.85
CA ARG A 414 21.22 72.74 21.95
C ARG A 414 22.58 73.44 21.89
N ASP A 415 23.70 72.70 21.88
CA ASP A 415 25.04 73.29 21.86
C ASP A 415 25.31 74.02 20.54
N ARG A 416 25.82 75.25 20.64
CA ARG A 416 26.07 76.12 19.48
C ARG A 416 27.11 75.52 18.53
N ARG A 417 28.15 74.85 19.04
CA ARG A 417 29.22 74.20 18.26
C ARG A 417 28.66 73.06 17.41
N VAL A 418 27.74 72.28 17.97
CA VAL A 418 27.06 71.18 17.24
C VAL A 418 26.16 71.72 16.14
N LYS A 419 25.38 72.77 16.42
CA LYS A 419 24.57 73.44 15.38
C LYS A 419 25.43 74.02 14.26
N GLN A 420 26.54 74.68 14.60
CA GLN A 420 27.50 75.18 13.61
C GLN A 420 28.12 74.04 12.80
N ALA A 421 28.44 72.91 13.42
CA ALA A 421 28.92 71.71 12.74
C ALA A 421 27.90 71.12 11.76
N GLY A 422 26.63 71.05 12.13
CA GLY A 422 25.58 70.62 11.21
C GLY A 422 25.40 71.60 10.04
N ALA A 423 25.40 72.91 10.33
CA ALA A 423 25.18 73.94 9.31
C ALA A 423 26.30 74.00 8.25
N ARG A 424 27.56 73.73 8.61
CA ARG A 424 28.70 73.75 7.67
C ARG A 424 28.80 72.51 6.79
N LEU A 425 28.25 71.38 7.24
CA LEU A 425 28.48 70.07 6.63
C LEU A 425 27.85 69.96 5.24
N LEU A 426 26.64 70.48 5.06
CA LEU A 426 25.93 70.47 3.77
C LEU A 426 26.64 71.32 2.69
N PRO A 427 26.98 72.60 2.93
CA PRO A 427 27.78 73.38 1.98
C PRO A 427 29.16 72.77 1.68
N ALA A 428 29.77 72.05 2.63
CA ALA A 428 31.04 71.36 2.41
C ALA A 428 30.88 70.12 1.51
N ALA A 429 29.84 69.29 1.73
CA ALA A 429 29.54 68.15 0.86
C ALA A 429 29.23 68.58 -0.58
N ARG A 430 28.49 69.69 -0.77
CA ARG A 430 28.23 70.27 -2.10
C ARG A 430 29.52 70.71 -2.80
N ARG A 431 30.41 71.41 -2.10
CA ARG A 431 31.72 71.79 -2.66
C ARG A 431 32.57 70.58 -3.01
N CYS A 432 32.62 69.57 -2.15
CA CYS A 432 33.30 68.31 -2.45
C CYS A 432 32.78 67.67 -3.74
N PHE A 433 31.46 67.62 -3.93
CA PHE A 433 30.84 67.07 -5.13
C PHE A 433 31.31 67.82 -6.40
N GLU A 434 31.24 69.15 -6.39
CA GLU A 434 31.67 69.98 -7.51
C GLU A 434 33.18 69.84 -7.79
N ASP A 435 34.01 69.80 -6.76
CA ASP A 435 35.47 69.63 -6.90
C ASP A 435 35.83 68.28 -7.53
N ASN A 436 35.19 67.20 -7.08
CA ASN A 436 35.42 65.87 -7.64
C ASN A 436 34.89 65.76 -9.08
N LEU A 437 33.75 66.36 -9.40
CA LEU A 437 33.24 66.41 -10.77
C LEU A 437 34.18 67.17 -11.71
N ARG A 438 34.74 68.31 -11.28
CA ARG A 438 35.72 69.08 -12.06
C ARG A 438 37.00 68.30 -12.35
N GLN A 439 37.39 67.42 -11.43
CA GLN A 439 38.60 66.59 -11.52
C GLN A 439 38.35 65.21 -12.14
N ASN A 440 37.16 64.95 -12.70
CA ASN A 440 36.73 63.64 -13.21
C ASN A 440 36.83 62.49 -12.19
N ARG A 441 36.80 62.79 -10.88
CA ARG A 441 36.83 61.81 -9.78
C ARG A 441 35.41 61.33 -9.44
N VAL A 442 34.84 60.54 -10.33
CA VAL A 442 33.42 60.13 -10.26
C VAL A 442 33.04 59.32 -9.02
N GLN A 443 33.94 58.49 -8.48
CA GLN A 443 33.71 57.77 -7.23
C GLN A 443 33.65 58.72 -6.02
N GLY A 444 34.59 59.66 -5.93
CA GLY A 444 34.59 60.70 -4.88
C GLY A 444 33.38 61.63 -4.96
N ALA A 445 32.97 61.99 -6.18
CA ALA A 445 31.75 62.75 -6.42
C ALA A 445 30.51 61.96 -5.95
N GLY A 446 30.44 60.65 -6.23
CA GLY A 446 29.37 59.77 -5.74
C GLY A 446 29.26 59.77 -4.21
N ALA A 447 30.37 59.61 -3.50
CA ALA A 447 30.39 59.66 -2.03
C ALA A 447 29.90 61.02 -1.49
N CYS A 448 30.31 62.13 -2.11
CA CYS A 448 29.88 63.47 -1.71
C CYS A 448 28.42 63.78 -2.08
N LEU A 449 27.90 63.20 -3.16
CA LEU A 449 26.48 63.28 -3.52
C LEU A 449 25.61 62.49 -2.55
N GLN A 450 26.04 61.30 -2.14
CA GLN A 450 25.34 60.52 -1.12
C GLN A 450 25.27 61.29 0.20
N ALA A 451 26.39 61.93 0.60
CA ALA A 451 26.44 62.83 1.75
C ALA A 451 25.40 63.94 1.69
N TRP A 452 25.34 64.63 0.56
CA TRP A 452 24.36 65.68 0.32
C TRP A 452 22.92 65.14 0.43
N GLN A 453 22.62 64.01 -0.21
CA GLN A 453 21.27 63.41 -0.17
C GLN A 453 20.81 63.08 1.25
N THR A 454 21.69 62.56 2.10
CA THR A 454 21.35 62.25 3.50
C THR A 454 21.20 63.52 4.35
N LEU A 455 22.02 64.55 4.10
CA LEU A 455 21.98 65.80 4.85
C LEU A 455 20.77 66.67 4.48
N SER A 456 20.30 66.60 3.23
CA SER A 456 19.20 67.42 2.73
C SER A 456 18.39 66.69 1.65
N PRO A 457 17.59 65.67 2.00
CA PRO A 457 16.93 64.77 1.05
C PRO A 457 15.92 65.47 0.13
N THR A 458 15.38 66.62 0.56
CA THR A 458 14.36 67.40 -0.17
C THR A 458 14.96 68.56 -0.96
N ASP A 459 16.27 68.61 -1.15
CA ASP A 459 16.93 69.66 -1.92
C ASP A 459 16.60 69.55 -3.41
N ALA A 460 16.01 70.60 -3.96
CA ALA A 460 15.56 70.67 -5.36
C ALA A 460 16.70 70.45 -6.38
N THR A 461 17.95 70.72 -6.00
CA THR A 461 19.10 70.60 -6.92
C THR A 461 19.68 69.18 -6.99
N LEU A 462 19.23 68.24 -6.12
CA LEU A 462 19.71 66.85 -6.11
C LEU A 462 19.47 66.12 -7.41
N GLY A 463 18.31 66.33 -8.05
CA GLY A 463 18.01 65.71 -9.36
C GLY A 463 19.03 66.13 -10.43
N THR A 464 19.38 67.43 -10.47
CA THR A 464 20.41 67.95 -11.37
C THR A 464 21.80 67.40 -11.03
N ALA A 465 22.15 67.30 -9.75
CA ALA A 465 23.43 66.73 -9.32
C ALA A 465 23.57 65.24 -9.71
N ARG A 466 22.53 64.42 -9.50
CA ARG A 466 22.51 63.01 -9.94
C ARG A 466 22.71 62.88 -11.45
N ARG A 467 21.99 63.69 -12.23
CA ARG A 467 22.09 63.70 -13.69
C ARG A 467 23.51 64.04 -14.15
N ARG A 468 24.10 65.13 -13.63
CA ARG A 468 25.48 65.54 -13.95
C ARG A 468 26.51 64.48 -13.61
N LEU A 469 26.33 63.75 -12.50
CA LEU A 469 27.21 62.65 -12.13
C LEU A 469 27.03 61.45 -13.07
N ALA A 470 25.79 61.09 -13.43
CA ALA A 470 25.51 60.02 -14.37
C ALA A 470 26.08 60.32 -15.78
N GLU A 471 25.88 61.54 -16.29
CA GLU A 471 26.50 62.03 -17.52
C GLU A 471 28.02 61.93 -17.48
N ARG A 472 28.64 62.31 -16.35
CA ARG A 472 30.10 62.21 -16.19
C ARG A 472 30.59 60.76 -16.15
N TRP A 473 29.88 59.85 -15.49
CA TRP A 473 30.18 58.42 -15.51
C TRP A 473 30.18 57.88 -16.94
N LEU A 474 29.14 58.19 -17.73
CA LEU A 474 29.06 57.75 -19.12
C LEU A 474 30.16 58.36 -20.01
N ALA A 475 30.51 59.63 -19.82
CA ALA A 475 31.57 60.28 -20.57
C ALA A 475 32.93 59.59 -20.36
N ILE A 476 33.31 59.37 -19.09
CA ILE A 476 34.56 58.67 -18.75
C ILE A 476 34.49 57.19 -19.18
N GLY A 477 33.32 56.56 -18.99
CA GLY A 477 33.08 55.19 -19.43
C GLY A 477 33.24 55.00 -20.94
N SER A 478 32.77 55.95 -21.75
CA SER A 478 32.92 55.92 -23.21
C SER A 478 34.37 56.10 -23.65
N GLU A 479 35.13 56.96 -22.97
CA GLU A 479 36.57 57.13 -23.20
C GLU A 479 37.33 55.83 -22.86
N ARG A 480 37.05 55.26 -21.68
CA ARG A 480 37.66 54.02 -21.17
C ARG A 480 37.33 52.81 -22.03
N LEU A 481 36.09 52.71 -22.49
CA LEU A 481 35.64 51.68 -23.43
C LEU A 481 36.41 51.75 -24.75
N GLY A 482 36.63 52.95 -25.28
CA GLY A 482 37.46 53.16 -26.47
C GLY A 482 38.92 52.71 -26.29
N ASN A 483 39.42 52.74 -25.05
CA ASN A 483 40.75 52.27 -24.67
C ASN A 483 40.78 50.80 -24.21
N GLY A 484 39.68 50.06 -24.33
CA GLY A 484 39.58 48.63 -24.00
C GLY A 484 39.29 48.29 -22.53
N ASP A 485 39.05 49.28 -21.66
CA ASP A 485 38.72 49.06 -20.25
C ASP A 485 37.23 48.75 -20.06
N LEU A 486 36.84 47.51 -20.42
CA LEU A 486 35.47 46.99 -20.31
C LEU A 486 34.97 46.94 -18.86
N GLY A 487 35.88 46.72 -17.91
CA GLY A 487 35.56 46.65 -16.48
C GLY A 487 35.04 47.98 -15.95
N PHE A 488 35.80 49.06 -16.18
CA PHE A 488 35.36 50.40 -15.77
C PHE A 488 34.10 50.83 -16.52
N ALA A 489 34.02 50.54 -17.82
CA ALA A 489 32.89 50.96 -18.64
C ALA A 489 31.57 50.27 -18.22
N THR A 490 31.63 49.00 -17.79
CA THR A 490 30.49 48.30 -17.17
C THR A 490 30.06 48.97 -15.86
N GLN A 491 31.00 49.26 -14.96
CA GLN A 491 30.71 49.96 -13.69
C GLN A 491 30.09 51.35 -13.93
N ALA A 492 30.56 52.06 -14.94
CA ALA A 492 30.02 53.37 -15.33
C ALA A 492 28.54 53.28 -15.75
N ALA A 493 28.14 52.26 -16.52
CA ALA A 493 26.75 52.05 -16.90
C ALA A 493 25.87 51.74 -15.68
N GLU A 494 26.33 50.89 -14.77
CA GLU A 494 25.61 50.55 -13.54
C GLU A 494 25.39 51.78 -12.65
N HIS A 495 26.44 52.56 -12.41
CA HIS A 495 26.34 53.79 -11.63
C HIS A 495 25.44 54.83 -12.30
N ALA A 496 25.54 55.02 -13.62
CA ALA A 496 24.68 55.94 -14.35
C ALA A 496 23.19 55.52 -14.25
N ARG A 497 22.89 54.22 -14.40
CA ARG A 497 21.54 53.67 -14.26
C ARG A 497 20.98 53.87 -12.86
N ALA A 498 21.77 53.63 -11.82
CA ALA A 498 21.36 53.82 -10.43
C ALA A 498 21.08 55.30 -10.11
N LEU A 499 21.84 56.23 -10.70
CA LEU A 499 21.71 57.66 -10.47
C LEU A 499 20.56 58.29 -11.26
N GLN A 500 20.40 57.91 -12.53
CA GLN A 500 19.40 58.46 -13.45
C GLN A 500 18.95 57.40 -14.47
N PRO A 501 17.92 56.60 -14.15
CA PRO A 501 17.44 55.53 -15.04
C PRO A 501 16.95 56.01 -16.41
N GLN A 502 16.45 57.26 -16.49
CA GLN A 502 15.90 57.86 -17.70
C GLN A 502 16.93 58.75 -18.42
N LEU A 503 18.23 58.47 -18.28
CA LEU A 503 19.28 59.23 -18.95
C LEU A 503 19.32 58.86 -20.45
N ALA A 504 19.16 59.85 -21.33
CA ALA A 504 19.01 59.65 -22.77
C ALA A 504 20.17 58.86 -23.41
N GLU A 505 21.40 59.08 -22.96
CA GLU A 505 22.61 58.48 -23.51
C GLU A 505 22.87 57.04 -23.01
N LEU A 506 22.16 56.58 -21.97
CA LEU A 506 22.43 55.32 -21.30
C LEU A 506 22.16 54.08 -22.19
N PRO A 507 21.01 53.96 -22.89
CA PRO A 507 20.73 52.79 -23.73
C PRO A 507 21.76 52.58 -24.85
N ALA A 508 22.16 53.67 -25.52
CA ALA A 508 23.17 53.62 -26.59
C ALA A 508 24.56 53.24 -26.06
N PHE A 509 24.90 53.63 -24.83
CA PHE A 509 26.13 53.20 -24.17
C PHE A 509 26.11 51.71 -23.79
N GLU A 510 25.01 51.22 -23.21
CA GLU A 510 24.82 49.81 -22.84
C GLU A 510 24.84 48.88 -24.06
N GLU A 511 24.31 49.33 -25.19
CA GLU A 511 24.42 48.61 -26.46
C GLU A 511 25.89 48.48 -26.89
N ARG A 512 26.65 49.59 -26.92
CA ARG A 512 28.08 49.55 -27.25
C ARG A 512 28.89 48.63 -26.32
N LEU A 513 28.55 48.58 -25.04
CA LEU A 513 29.18 47.67 -24.08
C LEU A 513 28.93 46.19 -24.44
N ARG A 514 27.70 45.83 -24.78
CA ARG A 514 27.37 44.46 -25.22
C ARG A 514 28.15 44.05 -26.47
N TRP A 515 28.25 44.95 -27.45
CA TRP A 515 29.01 44.73 -28.68
C TRP A 515 30.53 44.64 -28.49
N ALA A 516 31.08 45.27 -27.44
CA ALA A 516 32.50 45.23 -27.13
C ALA A 516 32.87 44.02 -26.25
N GLY A 517 32.00 43.61 -25.32
CA GLY A 517 32.17 42.42 -24.50
C GLY A 517 32.00 41.11 -25.26
N GLY A 518 31.14 41.08 -26.30
CA GLY A 518 30.96 39.93 -27.18
C GLY A 518 32.02 39.76 -28.27
N ARG A 519 33.08 40.58 -28.27
CA ARG A 519 34.18 40.56 -29.26
C ARG A 519 35.52 40.06 -28.68
N GLN A 520 35.51 39.53 -27.45
CA GLN A 520 36.69 39.00 -26.75
C GLN A 520 36.84 37.47 -26.80
N ASP A 521 35.99 36.78 -27.55
CA ASP A 521 36.21 35.39 -28.00
C ASP A 521 36.64 35.41 -29.47
#